data_AF-A0A2R5FTE8-F1
#
_entry.id   AF-A0A2R5FTE8-F1
#
_cell.length_a   1.000
_cell.length_b   1.000
_cell.length_c   1.000
_cell.angle_alpha   90.00
_cell.angle_beta   90.00
_cell.angle_gamma   90.00
#
_symmetry.space_group_name_H-M   'P 1'
#
loop_
_entity.id
_entity.type
_entity.pdbx_description
1 polymer ?
#
loop_
_entity_poly.entity_id
_entity_poly.type
_entity_poly.pdbx_seq_one_letter_code
_entity_poly.pdbx_strand_id
1 'polypeptide(L)'
;MAMRTHIFSTLIGLTTVSVCMSLPVQAATFNYDQLKNISSRPINSENRLTFSGEPFQNQGYTVFSNLNPISLDSGHQVINLNGVGNAPYYVTGRQGSPEVPPSYATRATSLNEIAGFPMFSKYIKNNGITLDNVGFAFGQKSDRDFTKTWNLGDDRLGKDWFASSDSTIEERIYKANPDDVEAFLSFDRQKIVDFGYSDIYGAINYGATTSVSDDSDVAFTDPMTVKKVIGLDPIEDALANAFLQDVVAGGGKVQLVHEEYQPDETNFILGNGFGGINLRFGASIQVVSTRSVPEPSLALGLLMFGIFNAIYFSKKPENS
;
A
#
# COMPACT_ATOMS: atom_id res chain seq x y z
N MET A 1 55.58 7.59 -54.17
CA MET A 1 54.37 6.77 -54.07
C MET A 1 53.92 6.84 -52.61
N ALA A 2 52.89 7.64 -52.36
CA ALA A 2 52.43 7.98 -51.01
C ALA A 2 51.46 6.90 -50.51
N MET A 3 51.78 6.25 -49.39
CA MET A 3 50.83 5.41 -48.67
C MET A 3 50.42 6.16 -47.41
N ARG A 4 49.20 6.72 -47.43
CA ARG A 4 48.52 7.25 -46.27
C ARG A 4 48.14 6.09 -45.37
N THR A 5 48.73 6.03 -44.18
CA THR A 5 48.30 5.12 -43.14
C THR A 5 47.25 5.84 -42.29
N HIS A 6 46.00 5.41 -42.39
CA HIS A 6 44.90 5.91 -41.57
C HIS A 6 45.03 5.32 -40.16
N ILE A 7 45.24 6.19 -39.17
CA ILE A 7 45.11 5.84 -37.75
C ILE A 7 43.61 5.84 -37.46
N PHE A 8 43.01 4.65 -37.34
CA PHE A 8 41.70 4.51 -36.72
C PHE A 8 41.89 4.64 -35.21
N SER A 9 41.61 5.83 -34.67
CA SER A 9 41.42 6.02 -33.23
C SER A 9 40.11 5.35 -32.84
N THR A 10 40.20 4.17 -32.24
CA THR A 10 39.07 3.54 -31.55
C THR A 10 38.84 4.29 -30.25
N LEU A 11 37.94 5.29 -30.28
CA LEU A 11 37.41 5.88 -29.05
C LEU A 11 36.59 4.81 -28.34
N ILE A 12 37.11 4.26 -27.24
CA ILE A 12 36.32 3.50 -26.29
C ILE A 12 35.51 4.55 -25.51
N GLY A 13 34.32 4.86 -26.02
CA GLY A 13 33.34 5.64 -25.29
C GLY A 13 32.89 4.83 -24.07
N LEU A 14 33.42 5.17 -22.90
CA LEU A 14 32.79 4.85 -21.62
C LEU A 14 31.42 5.55 -21.63
N THR A 15 30.39 4.82 -22.06
CA THR A 15 29.02 5.20 -21.73
C THR A 15 28.87 4.96 -20.24
N THR A 16 28.87 6.04 -19.47
CA THR A 16 28.33 6.02 -18.12
C THR A 16 26.86 5.66 -18.26
N VAL A 17 26.55 4.37 -18.16
CA VAL A 17 25.21 3.93 -17.83
C VAL A 17 24.98 4.46 -16.43
N SER A 18 24.25 5.58 -16.33
CA SER A 18 23.59 5.94 -15.09
C SER A 18 22.64 4.80 -14.78
N VAL A 19 23.13 3.83 -14.00
CA VAL A 19 22.26 2.96 -13.23
C VAL A 19 21.60 3.93 -12.26
N CYS A 20 20.40 4.39 -12.62
CA CYS A 20 19.46 4.84 -11.61
C CYS A 20 19.27 3.63 -10.71
N MET A 21 20.06 3.58 -9.62
CA MET A 21 19.76 2.70 -8.53
C MET A 21 18.33 3.09 -8.15
N SER A 22 17.40 2.16 -8.35
CA SER A 22 16.13 2.21 -7.67
C SER A 22 16.44 2.58 -6.23
N LEU A 23 15.84 3.67 -5.75
CA LEU A 23 15.75 3.90 -4.31
C LEU A 23 15.38 2.56 -3.67
N PRO A 24 16.00 2.18 -2.53
CA PRO A 24 15.72 0.90 -1.93
C PRO A 24 14.21 0.74 -1.83
N VAL A 25 13.68 -0.26 -2.54
CA VAL A 25 12.35 -0.79 -2.27
C VAL A 25 12.35 -0.99 -0.77
N GLN A 26 11.51 -0.25 -0.06
CA GLN A 26 11.31 -0.49 1.36
C GLN A 26 10.89 -1.96 1.45
N ALA A 27 11.82 -2.80 1.92
CA ALA A 27 11.53 -4.21 2.11
C ALA A 27 10.32 -4.29 3.01
N ALA A 28 9.35 -5.15 2.68
CA ALA A 28 8.20 -5.38 3.55
C ALA A 28 8.74 -5.63 4.96
N THR A 29 8.44 -4.73 5.89
CA THR A 29 8.99 -4.78 7.25
C THR A 29 8.21 -5.79 8.10
N PHE A 30 6.97 -6.09 7.69
CA PHE A 30 6.08 -6.97 8.41
C PHE A 30 6.09 -8.40 7.85
N ASN A 31 6.21 -9.39 8.73
CA ASN A 31 6.09 -10.79 8.35
C ASN A 31 4.63 -11.26 8.47
N TYR A 32 3.91 -11.29 7.35
CA TYR A 32 2.51 -11.71 7.30
C TYR A 32 2.26 -13.18 7.69
N ASP A 33 3.31 -14.02 7.77
CA ASP A 33 3.18 -15.38 8.29
C ASP A 33 2.91 -15.41 9.80
N GLN A 34 3.11 -14.29 10.49
CA GLN A 34 2.80 -14.15 11.91
C GLN A 34 1.31 -13.93 12.19
N LEU A 35 0.51 -13.57 11.18
CA LEU A 35 -0.94 -13.43 11.31
C LEU A 35 -1.59 -14.81 11.44
N LYS A 36 -2.37 -15.03 12.49
CA LYS A 36 -2.97 -16.33 12.81
C LYS A 36 -4.45 -16.39 12.49
N ASN A 37 -5.15 -15.26 12.54
CA ASN A 37 -6.61 -15.22 12.53
C ASN A 37 -7.17 -14.66 11.22
N ILE A 38 -6.49 -13.70 10.63
CA ILE A 38 -6.77 -13.21 9.28
C ILE A 38 -6.11 -14.18 8.31
N SER A 39 -6.88 -14.69 7.33
CA SER A 39 -6.39 -15.63 6.32
C SER A 39 -5.98 -14.94 5.01
N SER A 40 -6.53 -13.75 4.74
CA SER A 40 -6.15 -12.93 3.58
C SER A 40 -4.70 -12.44 3.72
N ARG A 41 -4.00 -12.29 2.60
CA ARG A 41 -2.59 -11.88 2.54
C ARG A 41 -2.37 -10.91 1.39
N PRO A 42 -1.46 -9.93 1.54
CA PRO A 42 -0.94 -9.19 0.41
C PRO A 42 -0.32 -10.11 -0.63
N ILE A 43 -0.65 -9.86 -1.90
CA ILE A 43 -0.12 -10.62 -3.03
C ILE A 43 0.97 -9.78 -3.67
N ASN A 44 2.22 -10.24 -3.57
CA ASN A 44 3.36 -9.58 -4.19
C ASN A 44 3.10 -9.28 -5.68
N SER A 45 3.34 -8.03 -6.05
CA SER A 45 3.16 -7.57 -7.43
C SER A 45 4.29 -6.66 -7.89
N GLU A 46 4.77 -6.90 -9.12
CA GLU A 46 5.65 -5.97 -9.83
C GLU A 46 4.87 -4.77 -10.40
N ASN A 47 3.54 -4.90 -10.50
CA ASN A 47 2.63 -3.87 -10.98
C ASN A 47 2.01 -3.15 -9.78
N ARG A 48 2.62 -2.05 -9.37
CA ARG A 48 2.18 -1.25 -8.22
C ARG A 48 2.12 0.25 -8.52
N LEU A 49 1.13 0.90 -7.95
CA LEU A 49 1.11 2.34 -7.73
C LEU A 49 1.43 2.57 -6.25
N THR A 50 2.49 3.32 -5.96
CA THR A 50 2.86 3.67 -4.58
C THR A 50 2.35 5.07 -4.28
N PHE A 51 1.91 5.27 -3.04
CA PHE A 51 1.36 6.51 -2.55
C PHE A 51 1.99 6.88 -1.20
N SER A 52 2.16 8.18 -0.94
CA SER A 52 2.62 8.68 0.35
C SER A 52 1.76 9.88 0.75
N GLY A 53 1.07 9.76 1.89
CA GLY A 53 0.15 10.77 2.39
C GLY A 53 0.59 11.24 3.76
N GLU A 54 0.99 12.49 3.87
CA GLU A 54 1.46 13.07 5.12
C GLU A 54 0.39 13.94 5.80
N PRO A 55 0.20 13.82 7.13
CA PRO A 55 -0.73 14.67 7.85
C PRO A 55 -0.40 16.17 7.78
N PHE A 56 0.86 16.58 7.74
CA PHE A 56 1.18 18.00 7.59
C PHE A 56 0.83 18.54 6.18
N GLN A 57 0.59 17.67 5.19
CA GLN A 57 0.13 18.01 3.84
C GLN A 57 -1.39 17.91 3.68
N ASN A 58 -2.13 17.79 4.78
CA ASN A 58 -3.57 17.54 4.80
C ASN A 58 -3.98 16.23 4.11
N GLN A 59 -3.13 15.22 4.23
CA GLN A 59 -3.35 13.84 3.78
C GLN A 59 -3.21 12.90 4.99
N GLY A 60 -3.12 11.60 4.74
CA GLY A 60 -3.09 10.55 5.75
C GLY A 60 -4.44 9.87 5.93
N TYR A 61 -4.51 9.03 6.95
CA TYR A 61 -5.75 8.40 7.40
C TYR A 61 -6.00 8.75 8.87
N THR A 62 -7.25 8.58 9.28
CA THR A 62 -7.72 8.87 10.62
C THR A 62 -8.25 7.60 11.24
N VAL A 63 -7.77 7.32 12.44
CA VAL A 63 -8.35 6.32 13.33
C VAL A 63 -9.02 7.04 14.50
N PHE A 64 -10.23 6.65 14.86
CA PHE A 64 -11.01 7.39 15.85
C PHE A 64 -12.03 6.52 16.60
N SER A 65 -12.45 7.00 17.76
CA SER A 65 -13.45 6.37 18.63
C SER A 65 -14.31 7.42 19.33
N ASN A 66 -15.46 6.99 19.80
CA ASN A 66 -16.32 7.82 20.64
C ASN A 66 -15.63 8.10 21.98
N LEU A 67 -15.64 9.35 22.42
CA LEU A 67 -15.02 9.75 23.70
C LEU A 67 -15.83 9.27 24.91
N ASN A 68 -17.09 8.88 24.72
CA ASN A 68 -17.91 8.29 25.76
C ASN A 68 -17.54 6.81 25.96
N PRO A 69 -16.91 6.42 27.09
CA PRO A 69 -16.37 5.07 27.29
C PRO A 69 -17.44 3.98 27.48
N ILE A 70 -18.72 4.34 27.60
CA ILE A 70 -19.84 3.38 27.65
C ILE A 70 -20.55 3.25 26.29
N SER A 71 -20.12 3.98 25.27
CA SER A 71 -20.64 3.81 23.91
C SER A 71 -20.15 2.50 23.31
N LEU A 72 -20.94 1.92 22.41
CA LEU A 72 -20.55 0.68 21.70
C LEU A 72 -19.37 0.89 20.75
N ASP A 73 -19.07 2.15 20.42
CA ASP A 73 -18.02 2.56 19.49
C ASP A 73 -16.88 3.34 20.17
N SER A 74 -16.65 3.08 21.46
CA SER A 74 -15.49 3.62 22.20
C SER A 74 -14.17 2.92 21.85
N GLY A 75 -14.24 1.80 21.12
CA GLY A 75 -13.12 0.88 20.93
C GLY A 75 -12.86 0.03 22.17
N HIS A 76 -11.84 -0.82 22.08
CA HIS A 76 -11.47 -1.77 23.12
C HIS A 76 -10.13 -1.44 23.77
N GLN A 77 -9.95 -1.93 25.00
CA GLN A 77 -8.65 -1.88 25.65
C GLN A 77 -7.69 -2.85 24.95
N VAL A 78 -6.47 -2.38 24.65
CA VAL A 78 -5.42 -3.24 24.10
C VAL A 78 -4.99 -4.24 25.16
N ILE A 79 -4.97 -5.53 24.82
CA ILE A 79 -4.63 -6.64 25.74
C ILE A 79 -3.36 -7.41 25.36
N ASN A 80 -2.75 -7.04 24.23
CA ASN A 80 -1.55 -7.68 23.71
C ASN A 80 -0.33 -7.47 24.61
N LEU A 81 0.66 -8.34 24.45
CA LEU A 81 1.98 -8.11 25.04
C LEU A 81 2.52 -6.78 24.53
N ASN A 82 3.01 -5.94 25.44
CA ASN A 82 3.56 -4.59 25.18
C ASN A 82 2.57 -3.54 24.65
N GLY A 83 1.35 -3.92 24.27
CA GLY A 83 0.33 -2.96 23.86
C GLY A 83 -0.19 -2.14 25.04
N VAL A 84 -0.43 -0.85 24.81
CA VAL A 84 -0.94 0.10 25.81
C VAL A 84 -2.08 0.94 25.24
N GLY A 85 -2.98 1.38 26.12
CA GLY A 85 -4.08 2.28 25.74
C GLY A 85 -5.29 1.55 25.16
N ASN A 86 -5.99 2.23 24.26
CA ASN A 86 -7.21 1.74 23.62
C ASN A 86 -7.04 1.71 22.12
N ALA A 87 -7.58 0.67 21.50
CA ALA A 87 -7.67 0.54 20.07
C ALA A 87 -8.79 1.46 19.52
N PRO A 88 -8.57 2.11 18.36
CA PRO A 88 -9.60 2.86 17.67
C PRO A 88 -10.69 1.93 17.10
N TYR A 89 -11.94 2.40 17.10
CA TYR A 89 -13.08 1.64 16.58
C TYR A 89 -13.33 1.88 15.09
N TYR A 90 -13.07 3.09 14.59
CA TYR A 90 -13.27 3.48 13.19
C TYR A 90 -11.95 3.76 12.47
N VAL A 91 -11.94 3.54 11.16
CA VAL A 91 -10.87 3.94 10.25
C VAL A 91 -11.44 4.60 8.99
N THR A 92 -10.82 5.68 8.53
CA THR A 92 -11.16 6.39 7.29
C THR A 92 -9.94 7.09 6.73
N GLY A 93 -9.89 7.34 5.42
CA GLY A 93 -9.01 8.36 4.86
C GLY A 93 -9.36 9.73 5.45
N ARG A 94 -8.37 10.62 5.58
CA ARG A 94 -8.55 11.89 6.30
C ARG A 94 -9.65 12.79 5.75
N GLN A 95 -10.00 12.66 4.48
CA GLN A 95 -11.13 13.38 3.87
C GLN A 95 -12.48 13.04 4.51
N GLY A 96 -12.59 11.88 5.18
CA GLY A 96 -13.77 11.46 5.93
C GLY A 96 -13.68 11.70 7.45
N SER A 97 -12.63 12.38 7.94
CA SER A 97 -12.36 12.52 9.37
C SER A 97 -13.45 13.30 10.13
N PRO A 98 -13.70 13.01 11.43
CA PRO A 98 -14.69 13.71 12.25
C PRO A 98 -14.20 15.07 12.77
N GLU A 99 -13.09 15.61 12.25
CA GLU A 99 -12.42 16.83 12.74
C GLU A 99 -13.37 18.04 12.79
N VAL A 100 -13.29 18.81 13.88
CA VAL A 100 -13.96 20.11 14.01
C VAL A 100 -12.92 21.18 14.38
N PRO A 101 -12.67 22.19 13.52
CA PRO A 101 -13.24 22.39 12.19
C PRO A 101 -12.86 21.28 11.19
N PRO A 102 -13.62 21.10 10.09
CA PRO A 102 -13.31 20.08 9.09
C PRO A 102 -11.89 20.23 8.53
N SER A 103 -11.21 19.11 8.29
CA SER A 103 -9.86 19.08 7.74
C SER A 103 -9.77 19.67 6.33
N TYR A 104 -10.86 19.63 5.56
CA TYR A 104 -10.90 19.90 4.12
C TYR A 104 -9.93 19.03 3.31
N ALA A 105 -9.45 17.92 3.87
CA ALA A 105 -8.74 16.92 3.10
C ALA A 105 -9.65 16.40 1.99
N THR A 106 -9.08 16.14 0.82
CA THR A 106 -9.83 15.65 -0.36
C THR A 106 -9.50 14.22 -0.73
N ARG A 107 -8.47 13.66 -0.09
CA ARG A 107 -7.92 12.33 -0.33
C ARG A 107 -7.12 11.87 0.88
N ALA A 108 -6.83 10.57 0.94
CA ALA A 108 -5.96 9.99 1.95
C ALA A 108 -4.47 10.13 1.56
N THR A 109 -4.15 10.08 0.26
CA THR A 109 -2.75 10.04 -0.18
C THR A 109 -2.59 10.44 -1.65
N SER A 110 -1.39 10.86 -2.03
CA SER A 110 -1.01 11.21 -3.40
C SER A 110 -0.01 10.21 -3.98
N LEU A 111 -0.13 9.96 -5.28
CA LEU A 111 0.73 9.03 -6.01
C LEU A 111 2.16 9.56 -6.04
N ASN A 112 3.15 8.73 -5.71
CA ASN A 112 4.57 9.11 -5.74
C ASN A 112 5.42 8.25 -6.69
N GLU A 113 5.03 6.99 -6.94
CA GLU A 113 5.76 6.06 -7.80
C GLU A 113 4.80 5.19 -8.62
N ILE A 114 5.22 4.86 -9.84
CA ILE A 114 4.51 3.94 -10.74
C ILE A 114 5.50 2.85 -11.18
N ALA A 115 5.17 1.58 -10.93
CA ALA A 115 5.90 0.42 -11.41
C ALA A 115 4.95 -0.56 -12.10
N GLY A 116 5.33 -1.09 -13.26
CA GLY A 116 4.52 -2.12 -13.96
C GLY A 116 3.16 -1.67 -14.51
N PHE A 117 2.93 -0.37 -14.65
CA PHE A 117 1.75 0.23 -15.29
C PHE A 117 2.14 1.00 -16.57
N PRO A 118 2.49 0.31 -17.68
CA PRO A 118 3.03 0.96 -18.88
C PRO A 118 2.04 1.89 -19.58
N MET A 119 0.74 1.55 -19.64
CA MET A 119 -0.26 2.38 -20.31
C MET A 119 -0.54 3.63 -19.48
N PHE A 120 -0.77 3.47 -18.18
CA PHE A 120 -1.02 4.57 -17.25
C PHE A 120 0.19 5.51 -17.15
N SER A 121 1.40 4.97 -16.97
CA SER A 121 2.64 5.78 -16.90
C SER A 121 2.88 6.57 -18.19
N LYS A 122 2.66 5.95 -19.35
CA LYS A 122 2.78 6.63 -20.64
C LYS A 122 1.75 7.75 -20.78
N TYR A 123 0.50 7.52 -20.35
CA TYR A 123 -0.54 8.53 -20.41
C TYR A 123 -0.21 9.75 -19.53
N ILE A 124 0.22 9.52 -18.28
CA ILE A 124 0.65 10.59 -17.37
C ILE A 124 1.78 11.42 -17.98
N LYS A 125 2.84 10.76 -18.49
CA LYS A 125 4.00 11.44 -19.09
C LYS A 125 3.62 12.26 -20.34
N ASN A 126 2.81 11.69 -21.22
CA ASN A 126 2.44 12.33 -22.48
C ASN A 126 1.54 13.56 -22.29
N ASN A 127 0.80 13.63 -21.19
CA ASN A 127 -0.12 14.74 -20.88
C ASN A 127 0.44 15.70 -19.83
N GLY A 128 1.70 15.54 -19.39
CA GLY A 128 2.32 16.42 -18.40
C GLY A 128 1.60 16.41 -17.04
N ILE A 129 0.96 15.28 -16.68
CA ILE A 129 0.27 15.13 -15.40
C ILE A 129 1.32 14.92 -14.30
N THR A 130 1.26 15.70 -13.22
CA THR A 130 2.11 15.45 -12.04
C THR A 130 1.52 14.27 -11.26
N LEU A 131 2.38 13.41 -10.70
CA LEU A 131 1.91 12.26 -9.93
C LEU A 131 1.00 12.69 -8.77
N ASP A 132 1.33 13.79 -8.09
CA ASP A 132 0.54 14.33 -6.98
C ASP A 132 -0.89 14.73 -7.37
N ASN A 133 -1.19 14.95 -8.67
CA ASN A 133 -2.56 15.16 -9.12
C ASN A 133 -3.40 13.87 -8.97
N VAL A 134 -2.78 12.69 -9.04
CA VAL A 134 -3.47 11.41 -8.82
C VAL A 134 -3.51 11.09 -7.33
N GLY A 135 -4.71 10.91 -6.79
CA GLY A 135 -4.95 10.61 -5.38
C GLY A 135 -5.58 9.25 -5.16
N PHE A 136 -5.46 8.75 -3.94
CA PHE A 136 -6.28 7.65 -3.42
C PHE A 136 -7.04 8.11 -2.18
N ALA A 137 -8.29 7.68 -2.07
CA ALA A 137 -9.17 8.00 -0.97
C ALA A 137 -10.02 6.77 -0.61
N PHE A 138 -10.36 6.65 0.66
CA PHE A 138 -11.32 5.67 1.17
C PHE A 138 -12.07 6.25 2.37
N GLY A 139 -13.36 5.95 2.49
CA GLY A 139 -14.18 6.37 3.62
C GLY A 139 -15.67 6.20 3.32
N GLN A 140 -16.50 6.83 4.13
CA GLN A 140 -17.93 6.99 3.84
C GLN A 140 -18.15 7.81 2.57
N LYS A 141 -19.25 7.54 1.86
CA LYS A 141 -19.73 8.37 0.75
C LYS A 141 -20.08 9.77 1.25
N SER A 142 -19.99 10.76 0.37
CA SER A 142 -20.11 12.19 0.74
C SER A 142 -21.45 12.61 1.36
N ASP A 143 -22.53 11.85 1.12
CA ASP A 143 -23.86 12.06 1.70
C ASP A 143 -24.12 11.21 2.96
N ARG A 144 -23.09 10.56 3.50
CA ARG A 144 -23.15 9.71 4.69
C ARG A 144 -22.39 10.34 5.86
N ASP A 145 -22.84 10.01 7.06
CA ASP A 145 -22.18 10.40 8.31
C ASP A 145 -20.83 9.70 8.45
N PHE A 146 -19.85 10.35 9.09
CA PHE A 146 -18.51 9.79 9.28
C PHE A 146 -18.49 8.46 10.03
N THR A 147 -19.49 8.18 10.88
CA THR A 147 -19.65 6.88 11.56
C THR A 147 -20.04 5.74 10.62
N LYS A 148 -20.34 6.03 9.35
CA LYS A 148 -20.63 5.01 8.33
C LYS A 148 -19.39 4.48 7.62
N THR A 149 -18.20 4.91 8.03
CA THR A 149 -16.94 4.32 7.57
C THR A 149 -16.69 2.92 8.16
N TRP A 150 -15.61 2.28 7.72
CA TRP A 150 -15.09 1.02 8.24
C TRP A 150 -14.90 1.05 9.76
N ASN A 151 -15.45 0.04 10.43
CA ASN A 151 -15.49 -0.06 11.89
C ASN A 151 -15.40 -1.51 12.40
N LEU A 152 -15.17 -1.70 13.70
CA LEU A 152 -15.05 -3.01 14.33
C LEU A 152 -16.40 -3.73 14.59
N GLY A 153 -17.52 -3.25 14.07
CA GLY A 153 -18.82 -3.91 14.21
C GLY A 153 -19.26 -4.03 15.66
N ASP A 154 -19.31 -5.26 16.20
CA ASP A 154 -19.67 -5.48 17.61
C ASP A 154 -18.48 -5.25 18.57
N ASP A 155 -17.29 -4.97 18.02
CA ASP A 155 -16.02 -4.83 18.76
C ASP A 155 -15.74 -6.01 19.70
N ARG A 156 -15.76 -7.21 19.11
CA ARG A 156 -15.68 -8.46 19.87
C ARG A 156 -14.37 -9.22 19.62
N LEU A 157 -13.64 -9.48 20.71
CA LEU A 157 -12.48 -10.37 20.73
C LEU A 157 -12.82 -11.76 20.18
N GLY A 158 -12.00 -12.25 19.24
CA GLY A 158 -12.18 -13.53 18.55
C GLY A 158 -13.13 -13.47 17.36
N LYS A 159 -13.62 -12.28 16.98
CA LYS A 159 -14.54 -12.09 15.85
C LYS A 159 -14.13 -10.90 14.98
N ASP A 160 -14.08 -9.72 15.57
CA ASP A 160 -13.79 -8.46 14.85
C ASP A 160 -12.34 -8.02 15.08
N TRP A 161 -11.75 -8.46 16.19
CA TRP A 161 -10.32 -8.34 16.48
C TRP A 161 -9.81 -9.56 17.24
N PHE A 162 -8.49 -9.77 17.22
CA PHE A 162 -7.82 -10.93 17.80
C PHE A 162 -6.52 -10.49 18.47
N ALA A 163 -6.38 -10.90 19.73
CA ALA A 163 -5.28 -10.50 20.59
C ALA A 163 -5.03 -11.55 21.67
N SER A 164 -3.83 -11.53 22.24
CA SER A 164 -3.49 -12.33 23.41
C SER A 164 -2.36 -11.66 24.18
N SER A 165 -2.38 -11.79 25.51
CA SER A 165 -1.34 -11.23 26.39
C SER A 165 0.04 -11.88 26.23
N ASP A 166 0.15 -12.96 25.46
CA ASP A 166 1.40 -13.64 25.11
C ASP A 166 1.92 -13.29 23.70
N SER A 167 1.20 -12.46 22.95
CA SER A 167 1.51 -12.06 21.58
C SER A 167 1.60 -10.54 21.47
N THR A 168 2.63 -10.04 20.80
CA THR A 168 2.79 -8.62 20.50
C THR A 168 1.89 -8.16 19.35
N ILE A 169 1.22 -9.10 18.66
CA ILE A 169 0.41 -8.81 17.47
C ILE A 169 -1.08 -8.77 17.80
N GLU A 170 -1.72 -7.65 17.50
CA GLU A 170 -3.16 -7.50 17.43
C GLU A 170 -3.62 -7.53 15.96
N GLU A 171 -4.64 -8.33 15.64
CA GLU A 171 -5.26 -8.38 14.32
C GLU A 171 -6.67 -7.75 14.40
N ARG A 172 -7.06 -6.93 13.42
CA ARG A 172 -8.35 -6.23 13.35
C ARG A 172 -9.01 -6.43 11.99
N ILE A 173 -10.33 -6.53 11.98
CA ILE A 173 -11.14 -6.62 10.76
C ILE A 173 -12.17 -5.50 10.80
N TYR A 174 -11.87 -4.40 10.12
CA TYR A 174 -12.83 -3.32 9.96
C TYR A 174 -13.77 -3.63 8.80
N LYS A 175 -15.08 -3.50 9.05
CA LYS A 175 -16.16 -3.80 8.12
C LYS A 175 -17.03 -2.56 7.95
N ALA A 176 -17.75 -2.50 6.85
CA ALA A 176 -18.78 -1.49 6.63
C ALA A 176 -19.93 -2.05 5.81
N ASN A 177 -21.03 -1.32 5.77
CA ASN A 177 -22.04 -1.54 4.75
C ASN A 177 -21.48 -1.09 3.39
N PRO A 178 -21.38 -1.97 2.37
CA PRO A 178 -20.85 -1.61 1.06
C PRO A 178 -21.58 -0.44 0.39
N ASP A 179 -22.84 -0.20 0.74
CA ASP A 179 -23.62 0.92 0.19
C ASP A 179 -23.27 2.27 0.81
N ASP A 180 -22.57 2.30 1.94
CA ASP A 180 -22.26 3.52 2.67
C ASP A 180 -20.82 4.00 2.46
N VAL A 181 -19.94 3.14 1.94
CA VAL A 181 -18.51 3.42 1.79
C VAL A 181 -18.04 3.37 0.34
N GLU A 182 -16.88 3.96 0.10
CA GLU A 182 -16.18 3.88 -1.16
C GLU A 182 -14.67 3.95 -0.97
N ALA A 183 -13.94 3.34 -1.91
CA ALA A 183 -12.51 3.53 -2.09
C ALA A 183 -12.26 3.84 -3.56
N PHE A 184 -11.38 4.79 -3.87
CA PHE A 184 -11.25 5.27 -5.23
C PHE A 184 -9.91 5.92 -5.56
N LEU A 185 -9.58 5.91 -6.85
CA LEU A 185 -8.57 6.81 -7.41
C LEU A 185 -9.23 8.09 -7.89
N SER A 186 -8.56 9.21 -7.63
CA SER A 186 -8.95 10.52 -8.13
C SER A 186 -7.88 11.09 -9.06
N PHE A 187 -8.31 11.94 -9.98
CA PHE A 187 -7.48 12.93 -10.67
C PHE A 187 -7.92 14.30 -10.17
N ASP A 188 -7.00 15.05 -9.57
CA ASP A 188 -7.30 16.20 -8.74
C ASP A 188 -8.39 15.88 -7.70
N ARG A 189 -9.56 16.47 -7.83
CA ARG A 189 -10.69 16.25 -6.92
C ARG A 189 -11.75 15.31 -7.51
N GLN A 190 -11.59 14.94 -8.78
CA GLN A 190 -12.56 14.13 -9.49
C GLN A 190 -12.25 12.65 -9.30
N LYS A 191 -13.23 11.88 -8.82
CA LYS A 191 -13.17 10.42 -8.78
C LYS A 191 -13.12 9.88 -10.22
N ILE A 192 -12.12 9.07 -10.55
CA ILE A 192 -11.92 8.51 -11.90
C ILE A 192 -12.07 6.98 -11.95
N VAL A 193 -11.74 6.29 -10.86
CA VAL A 193 -11.87 4.82 -10.75
C VAL A 193 -12.45 4.46 -9.39
N ASP A 194 -13.51 3.67 -9.40
CA ASP A 194 -14.17 3.11 -8.23
C ASP A 194 -13.61 1.72 -7.92
N PHE A 195 -13.31 1.47 -6.65
CA PHE A 195 -12.88 0.18 -6.16
C PHE A 195 -14.11 -0.51 -5.57
N GLY A 196 -14.23 -1.82 -5.81
CA GLY A 196 -15.26 -2.62 -5.15
C GLY A 196 -15.10 -2.59 -3.62
N TYR A 197 -16.05 -3.21 -2.93
CA TYR A 197 -15.97 -3.33 -1.48
C TYR A 197 -14.99 -4.43 -1.06
N SER A 198 -14.25 -4.16 0.01
CA SER A 198 -13.51 -5.12 0.82
C SER A 198 -13.56 -4.71 2.28
N ASP A 199 -13.52 -5.68 3.19
CA ASP A 199 -13.12 -5.43 4.57
C ASP A 199 -11.66 -4.90 4.59
N ILE A 200 -11.31 -4.14 5.63
CA ILE A 200 -9.93 -3.70 5.87
C ILE A 200 -9.37 -4.57 6.98
N TYR A 201 -8.36 -5.37 6.64
CA TYR A 201 -7.61 -6.20 7.55
C TYR A 201 -6.43 -5.39 8.08
N GLY A 202 -6.41 -5.09 9.37
CA GLY A 202 -5.31 -4.39 10.05
C GLY A 202 -4.53 -5.32 10.97
N ALA A 203 -3.25 -5.08 11.15
CA ALA A 203 -2.47 -5.71 12.21
C ALA A 203 -1.41 -4.76 12.76
N ILE A 204 -1.32 -4.70 14.08
CA ILE A 204 -0.30 -3.94 14.79
C ILE A 204 0.59 -4.92 15.54
N ASN A 205 1.89 -4.82 15.35
CA ASN A 205 2.88 -5.50 16.17
C ASN A 205 3.55 -4.50 17.10
N TYR A 206 3.26 -4.59 18.40
CA TYR A 206 3.76 -3.72 19.47
C TYR A 206 5.23 -3.93 19.84
N GLY A 207 5.93 -4.82 19.13
CA GLY A 207 7.38 -5.00 19.26
C GLY A 207 7.84 -5.45 20.65
N ALA A 208 9.07 -5.06 21.03
CA ALA A 208 9.77 -5.64 22.18
C ALA A 208 9.46 -4.95 23.52
N THR A 209 9.03 -3.68 23.49
CA THR A 209 8.73 -2.87 24.66
C THR A 209 7.41 -2.12 24.48
N THR A 210 6.92 -1.44 25.52
CA THR A 210 5.71 -0.59 25.43
C THR A 210 5.94 0.74 24.71
N SER A 211 7.03 0.87 23.96
CA SER A 211 7.38 2.10 23.23
C SER A 211 6.75 2.09 21.86
N VAL A 212 6.02 3.14 21.49
CA VAL A 212 5.41 3.31 20.15
C VAL A 212 6.47 3.25 19.03
N SER A 213 7.74 3.53 19.32
CA SER A 213 8.86 3.37 18.38
C SER A 213 9.14 1.94 17.95
N ASP A 214 8.56 0.97 18.65
CA ASP A 214 8.70 -0.46 18.34
C ASP A 214 7.52 -0.95 17.47
N ASP A 215 6.49 -0.11 17.30
CA ASP A 215 5.26 -0.48 16.62
C ASP A 215 5.46 -0.56 15.11
N SER A 216 4.83 -1.57 14.51
CA SER A 216 4.62 -1.66 13.07
C SER A 216 3.15 -1.92 12.80
N ASP A 217 2.59 -1.16 11.85
CA ASP A 217 1.21 -1.25 11.43
C ASP A 217 1.16 -1.69 9.96
N VAL A 218 0.27 -2.63 9.67
CA VAL A 218 -0.06 -3.02 8.31
C VAL A 218 -1.57 -3.05 8.13
N ALA A 219 -2.02 -2.63 6.95
CA ALA A 219 -3.40 -2.79 6.55
C ALA A 219 -3.51 -3.27 5.11
N PHE A 220 -4.46 -4.14 4.82
CA PHE A 220 -4.67 -4.62 3.47
C PHE A 220 -6.13 -5.01 3.24
N THR A 221 -6.45 -5.28 1.98
CA THR A 221 -7.80 -5.63 1.52
C THR A 221 -7.77 -6.98 0.82
N ASP A 222 -8.93 -7.57 0.56
CA ASP A 222 -9.04 -8.63 -0.43
C ASP A 222 -8.88 -8.07 -1.85
N PRO A 223 -8.53 -8.91 -2.85
CA PRO A 223 -8.49 -8.48 -4.24
C PRO A 223 -9.86 -7.97 -4.74
N MET A 224 -9.92 -6.68 -5.05
CA MET A 224 -11.12 -5.97 -5.51
C MET A 224 -11.13 -5.83 -7.03
N THR A 225 -12.32 -5.88 -7.61
CA THR A 225 -12.54 -5.40 -8.99
C THR A 225 -12.68 -3.90 -8.99
N VAL A 226 -12.13 -3.26 -10.02
CA VAL A 226 -12.19 -1.80 -10.23
C VAL A 226 -13.02 -1.46 -11.46
N LYS A 227 -13.66 -0.29 -11.44
CA LYS A 227 -14.47 0.22 -12.54
C LYS A 227 -14.21 1.70 -12.77
N LYS A 228 -14.22 2.12 -14.03
CA LYS A 228 -14.13 3.55 -14.37
C LYS A 228 -15.45 4.24 -14.01
N VAL A 229 -15.36 5.49 -13.53
CA VAL A 229 -16.52 6.34 -13.31
C VAL A 229 -17.15 6.78 -14.64
N ILE A 230 -18.48 6.90 -14.70
CA ILE A 230 -19.18 7.35 -15.91
C ILE A 230 -19.17 8.89 -16.01
N GLY A 231 -19.20 9.42 -17.24
CA GLY A 231 -19.34 10.85 -17.47
C GLY A 231 -18.08 11.68 -17.18
N LEU A 232 -16.91 11.05 -17.18
CA LEU A 232 -15.61 11.72 -17.06
C LEU A 232 -15.32 12.58 -18.30
N ASP A 233 -14.53 13.64 -18.10
CA ASP A 233 -14.01 14.40 -19.23
C ASP A 233 -13.02 13.56 -20.06
N PRO A 234 -12.64 13.99 -21.27
CA PRO A 234 -11.75 13.19 -22.12
C PRO A 234 -10.36 12.88 -21.52
N ILE A 235 -9.83 13.72 -20.65
CA ILE A 235 -8.52 13.52 -20.02
C ILE A 235 -8.63 12.49 -18.90
N GLU A 236 -9.60 12.70 -18.01
CA GLU A 236 -9.93 11.80 -16.90
C GLU A 236 -10.34 10.41 -17.40
N ASP A 237 -11.18 10.35 -18.44
CA ASP A 237 -11.66 9.11 -19.04
C ASP A 237 -10.50 8.28 -19.59
N ALA A 238 -9.59 8.93 -20.32
CA ALA A 238 -8.45 8.26 -20.93
C ALA A 238 -7.39 7.86 -19.87
N LEU A 239 -7.19 8.65 -18.82
CA LEU A 239 -6.35 8.28 -17.68
C LEU A 239 -6.90 7.03 -16.97
N ALA A 240 -8.20 7.01 -16.68
CA ALA A 240 -8.86 5.86 -16.06
C ALA A 240 -8.83 4.62 -16.96
N ASN A 241 -9.06 4.78 -18.26
CA ASN A 241 -8.94 3.66 -19.20
C ASN A 241 -7.52 3.11 -19.26
N ALA A 242 -6.49 3.96 -19.21
CA ALA A 242 -5.10 3.53 -19.21
C ALA A 242 -4.77 2.71 -17.95
N PHE A 243 -5.25 3.14 -16.78
CA PHE A 243 -5.15 2.36 -15.54
C PHE A 243 -5.84 1.00 -15.68
N LEU A 244 -7.10 0.97 -16.15
CA LEU A 244 -7.86 -0.26 -16.29
C LEU A 244 -7.25 -1.24 -17.30
N GLN A 245 -6.63 -0.76 -18.38
CA GLN A 245 -5.93 -1.61 -19.34
C GLN A 245 -4.76 -2.36 -18.68
N ASP A 246 -3.96 -1.68 -17.87
CA ASP A 246 -2.87 -2.29 -17.11
C ASP A 246 -3.41 -3.30 -16.07
N VAL A 247 -4.49 -2.96 -15.36
CA VAL A 247 -5.15 -3.87 -14.40
C VAL A 247 -5.67 -5.13 -15.11
N VAL A 248 -6.36 -4.98 -16.25
CA VAL A 248 -6.88 -6.12 -17.04
C VAL A 248 -5.73 -6.99 -17.55
N ALA A 249 -4.66 -6.38 -18.05
CA ALA A 249 -3.47 -7.11 -18.52
C ALA A 249 -2.79 -7.90 -17.39
N GLY A 250 -2.83 -7.38 -16.16
CA GLY A 250 -2.20 -7.98 -14.99
C GLY A 250 -3.07 -8.93 -14.17
N GLY A 251 -4.34 -9.19 -14.52
CA GLY A 251 -5.19 -10.17 -13.81
C GLY A 251 -6.59 -9.68 -13.41
N GLY A 252 -6.91 -8.41 -13.66
CA GLY A 252 -8.27 -7.86 -13.56
C GLY A 252 -8.71 -7.47 -12.15
N LYS A 253 -7.85 -7.61 -11.14
CA LYS A 253 -8.10 -7.22 -9.75
C LYS A 253 -6.93 -6.41 -9.19
N VAL A 254 -7.23 -5.62 -8.18
CA VAL A 254 -6.23 -4.87 -7.42
C VAL A 254 -6.40 -5.10 -5.93
N GLN A 255 -5.32 -4.91 -5.18
CA GLN A 255 -5.30 -4.99 -3.73
C GLN A 255 -4.66 -3.71 -3.18
N LEU A 256 -5.25 -3.14 -2.15
CA LEU A 256 -4.63 -2.09 -1.34
C LEU A 256 -3.78 -2.74 -0.26
N VAL A 257 -2.54 -2.27 -0.11
CA VAL A 257 -1.59 -2.70 0.92
C VAL A 257 -0.90 -1.48 1.50
N HIS A 258 -1.05 -1.28 2.80
CA HIS A 258 -0.40 -0.27 3.62
C HIS A 258 0.56 -0.97 4.57
N GLU A 259 1.78 -0.48 4.65
CA GLU A 259 2.77 -0.91 5.63
C GLU A 259 3.50 0.30 6.16
N GLU A 260 3.57 0.41 7.47
CA GLU A 260 4.29 1.46 8.16
C GLU A 260 5.06 0.90 9.35
N TYR A 261 6.32 1.26 9.43
CA TYR A 261 7.18 1.00 10.58
C TYR A 261 7.37 2.32 11.30
N GLN A 262 7.17 2.33 12.63
CA GLN A 262 7.18 3.56 13.43
C GLN A 262 6.15 4.56 12.93
N PRO A 263 4.85 4.27 13.07
CA PRO A 263 3.81 5.21 12.68
C PRO A 263 4.03 6.53 13.41
N ASP A 264 4.30 7.60 12.65
CA ASP A 264 4.45 8.94 13.21
C ASP A 264 3.06 9.45 13.60
N GLU A 265 2.78 9.45 14.90
CA GLU A 265 1.55 10.02 15.46
C GLU A 265 1.60 11.54 15.34
N THR A 266 1.23 12.04 14.17
CA THR A 266 1.48 13.45 13.86
C THR A 266 0.62 14.39 14.70
N ASN A 267 -0.67 14.09 14.92
CA ASN A 267 -1.60 14.97 15.63
C ASN A 267 -2.86 14.24 16.16
N PHE A 268 -3.21 14.53 17.41
CA PHE A 268 -4.50 14.17 18.02
C PHE A 268 -5.62 15.09 17.51
N ILE A 269 -6.79 14.52 17.25
CA ILE A 269 -7.97 15.23 16.76
C ILE A 269 -9.17 15.06 17.69
N LEU A 270 -10.04 16.07 17.68
CA LEU A 270 -11.33 16.07 18.38
C LEU A 270 -12.41 16.61 17.44
N GLY A 271 -13.60 16.04 17.53
CA GLY A 271 -14.75 16.58 16.83
C GLY A 271 -15.99 15.70 16.96
N ASN A 272 -17.17 16.34 17.03
CA ASN A 272 -18.47 15.65 17.07
C ASN A 272 -18.65 14.60 18.19
N GLY A 273 -17.91 14.73 19.30
CA GLY A 273 -17.91 13.73 20.39
C GLY A 273 -16.93 12.58 20.21
N PHE A 274 -16.12 12.61 19.16
CA PHE A 274 -15.08 11.62 18.85
C PHE A 274 -13.69 12.19 19.06
N GLY A 275 -12.76 11.31 19.40
CA GLY A 275 -11.33 11.59 19.47
C GLY A 275 -10.57 10.59 18.61
N GLY A 276 -9.43 11.00 18.06
CA GLY A 276 -8.66 10.18 17.15
C GLY A 276 -7.27 10.71 16.88
N ILE A 277 -6.57 10.04 15.97
CA ILE A 277 -5.21 10.39 15.56
C ILE A 277 -5.15 10.38 14.03
N ASN A 278 -4.47 11.37 13.48
CA ASN A 278 -4.11 11.40 12.06
C ASN A 278 -2.74 10.74 11.86
N LEU A 279 -2.73 9.73 11.02
CA LEU A 279 -1.58 8.88 10.73
C LEU A 279 -1.18 9.04 9.27
N ARG A 280 0.12 8.87 9.01
CA ARG A 280 0.65 8.84 7.65
C ARG A 280 0.05 7.67 6.88
N PHE A 281 -0.14 7.83 5.57
CA PHE A 281 -0.68 6.76 4.73
C PHE A 281 0.29 6.41 3.60
N GLY A 282 1.25 5.54 3.93
CA GLY A 282 2.13 4.87 2.98
C GLY A 282 1.45 3.63 2.40
N ALA A 283 0.87 3.74 1.21
CA ALA A 283 0.06 2.68 0.64
C ALA A 283 0.51 2.32 -0.78
N SER A 284 0.16 1.11 -1.19
CA SER A 284 0.35 0.63 -2.55
C SER A 284 -0.92 -0.01 -3.08
N ILE A 285 -1.23 0.28 -4.33
CA ILE A 285 -2.27 -0.41 -5.09
C ILE A 285 -1.56 -1.38 -6.02
N GLN A 286 -1.72 -2.67 -5.74
CA GLN A 286 -1.01 -3.76 -6.40
C GLN A 286 -1.96 -4.50 -7.33
N VAL A 287 -1.57 -4.76 -8.58
CA VAL A 287 -2.35 -5.62 -9.48
C VAL A 287 -2.16 -7.07 -9.07
N VAL A 288 -3.26 -7.77 -8.86
CA VAL A 288 -3.23 -9.16 -8.43
C VAL A 288 -3.11 -10.06 -9.65
N SER A 289 -1.93 -10.63 -9.83
CA SER A 289 -1.67 -11.59 -10.90
C SER A 289 -2.47 -12.87 -10.71
N THR A 290 -3.31 -13.21 -11.69
CA THR A 290 -3.87 -14.56 -11.82
C THR A 290 -2.91 -15.52 -12.50
N ARG A 291 -1.81 -15.03 -13.08
CA ARG A 291 -0.71 -15.89 -13.51
C ARG A 291 0.02 -16.34 -12.26
N SER A 292 0.01 -17.64 -12.01
CA SER A 292 0.92 -18.29 -11.08
C SER A 292 2.29 -17.65 -11.22
N VAL A 293 2.79 -17.05 -10.14
CA VAL A 293 4.22 -16.73 -10.02
C VAL A 293 4.93 -18.00 -10.49
N PRO A 294 5.76 -17.96 -11.55
CA PRO A 294 6.54 -19.14 -11.89
C PRO A 294 7.28 -19.48 -10.61
N GLU A 295 7.09 -20.70 -10.08
CA GLU A 295 7.91 -21.17 -8.98
C GLU A 295 9.35 -20.81 -9.31
N PRO A 296 10.14 -20.25 -8.38
CA PRO A 296 11.53 -19.93 -8.65
C PRO A 296 12.16 -21.17 -9.25
N SER A 297 12.42 -21.11 -10.57
CA SER A 297 12.63 -22.33 -11.31
C SER A 297 13.88 -22.99 -10.74
N LEU A 298 13.73 -24.22 -10.21
CA LEU A 298 14.84 -25.11 -9.87
C LEU A 298 15.87 -25.20 -11.03
N ALA A 299 15.44 -24.87 -12.25
CA ALA A 299 16.27 -24.74 -13.45
C ALA A 299 17.39 -23.68 -13.36
N LEU A 300 17.16 -22.51 -12.74
CA LEU A 300 18.22 -21.50 -12.56
C LEU A 300 19.22 -21.89 -11.47
N GLY A 301 18.75 -22.59 -10.42
CA GLY A 301 19.62 -23.18 -9.40
C GLY A 301 20.53 -24.28 -9.97
N LEU A 302 20.00 -25.16 -10.81
CA LEU A 302 20.77 -26.24 -11.45
C LEU A 302 21.79 -25.72 -12.47
N LEU A 303 21.49 -24.64 -13.20
CA LEU A 303 22.43 -24.03 -14.16
C LEU A 303 23.65 -23.41 -13.46
N MET A 304 23.45 -22.83 -12.27
CA MET A 304 24.56 -22.30 -11.45
C MET A 304 25.43 -23.42 -10.86
N PHE A 305 24.85 -24.56 -10.46
CA PHE A 305 25.62 -25.73 -10.00
C PHE A 305 26.34 -26.48 -11.14
N GLY A 306 25.83 -26.41 -12.38
CA GLY A 306 26.50 -27.00 -13.55
C GLY A 306 27.80 -26.28 -13.93
N ILE A 307 27.85 -24.96 -13.77
CA ILE A 307 29.04 -24.16 -14.11
C ILE A 307 30.16 -24.33 -13.06
N PHE A 308 29.82 -24.52 -11.78
CA PHE A 308 30.83 -24.76 -10.74
C PHE A 308 31.50 -26.14 -10.83
N ASN A 309 30.83 -27.17 -11.37
CA ASN A 309 31.43 -28.50 -11.54
C ASN A 309 32.33 -28.63 -12.79
N ALA A 310 32.11 -27.80 -13.82
CA ALA A 310 32.96 -27.79 -15.02
C ALA A 310 34.35 -27.17 -14.78
N ILE A 311 34.50 -26.33 -13.75
CA ILE A 311 35.78 -25.67 -13.43
C ILE A 311 36.65 -26.52 -12.49
N TYR A 312 36.09 -27.51 -11.79
CA TYR A 312 36.83 -28.35 -10.84
C TYR A 312 37.49 -29.60 -11.47
N PHE A 313 37.13 -29.99 -12.71
CA PHE A 313 37.70 -31.16 -13.38
C PHE A 313 38.84 -30.87 -14.38
N SER A 314 39.28 -29.62 -14.53
CA SER A 314 40.37 -29.25 -15.44
C SER A 314 41.74 -29.06 -14.74
N LYS A 315 41.99 -29.75 -13.62
CA LYS A 315 43.32 -29.81 -13.00
C LYS A 315 43.70 -31.20 -12.49
N LYS A 316 44.50 -31.90 -13.30
CA LYS A 316 45.76 -32.59 -12.91
C LYS A 316 46.41 -33.23 -14.16
N PRO A 317 47.73 -33.48 -14.20
CA PRO A 317 48.78 -33.18 -13.22
C PRO A 317 50.01 -32.43 -13.78
N GLU A 318 50.77 -31.78 -12.90
CA GLU A 318 52.18 -31.48 -13.14
C GLU A 318 53.00 -32.77 -12.99
N ASN A 319 53.92 -33.01 -13.93
CA ASN A 319 55.07 -33.88 -13.77
C ASN A 319 56.25 -33.26 -14.54
N SER A 320 57.43 -33.35 -13.89
CA SER A 320 58.79 -32.87 -14.22
C SER A 320 59.06 -31.38 -14.05
#